data_AF-A0A447PFK2-F1
#
_entry.id   AF-A0A447PFK2-F1
#
_cell.length_a   1.000
_cell.length_b   1.000
_cell.length_c   1.000
_cell.angle_alpha   90.00
_cell.angle_beta   90.00
_cell.angle_gamma   90.00
#
_symmetry.space_group_name_H-M   'P 1'
#
loop_
_entity.id
_entity.type
_entity.pdbx_description
1 polymer ?
#
loop_
_entity_poly.entity_id
_entity_poly.type
_entity_poly.pdbx_seq_one_letter_code
_entity_poly.pdbx_strand_id
1 'polypeptide(L)' 'MKELRVQSRGDPIRAFFAFDPARTGIVLCAGNKVGNEKRFYDEMLPVADREFTNWLNILKEKE' A
#
# COMPACT_ATOMS: atom_id res chain seq x y z
N MET A 1 -4.77 -1.18 -7.43
CA MET A 1 -4.15 -0.51 -6.26
C MET A 1 -4.06 0.98 -6.51
N LYS A 2 -4.17 1.82 -5.47
CA LYS A 2 -4.05 3.28 -5.54
C LYS A 2 -3.05 3.79 -4.50
N GLU A 3 -2.57 5.01 -4.70
CA GLU A 3 -1.66 5.70 -3.77
C GLU A 3 -2.40 6.86 -3.11
N LEU A 4 -2.28 6.96 -1.78
CA LEU A 4 -2.64 8.13 -0.99
C LEU A 4 -1.38 8.97 -0.78
N ARG A 5 -1.48 10.26 -1.13
CA ARG A 5 -0.40 11.24 -0.95
C ARG A 5 -0.67 12.06 0.29
N VAL A 6 0.09 11.81 1.35
CA VAL A 6 -0.07 12.49 2.63
C VAL A 6 1.12 13.42 2.84
N GLN A 7 0.85 14.66 3.22
CA GLN A 7 1.86 15.61 3.67
C GLN A 7 1.75 15.70 5.18
N SER A 8 2.79 15.27 5.91
CA SER A 8 2.81 15.31 7.37
C SER A 8 4.05 16.03 7.86
N ARG A 9 3.90 17.20 8.48
CA ARG A 9 5.01 17.98 9.07
C ARG A 9 6.20 18.25 8.12
N GLY A 10 5.95 18.31 6.81
CA GLY A 10 7.02 18.49 5.81
C GLY A 10 7.42 17.18 5.11
N ASP A 11 7.08 16.03 5.68
CA ASP A 11 7.38 14.72 5.12
C ASP A 11 6.29 14.24 4.14
N PRO A 12 6.62 14.01 2.85
CA PRO A 12 5.75 13.35 1.89
C PRO A 12 5.66 11.85 2.17
N ILE A 13 4.60 11.46 2.90
CA ILE A 13 4.24 10.06 3.11
C ILE A 13 3.42 9.58 1.90
N ARG A 14 3.72 8.38 1.42
CA ARG A 14 2.96 7.68 0.37
C ARG A 14 2.44 6.38 0.96
N ALA A 15 1.13 6.21 0.96
CA ALA A 15 0.48 4.99 1.42
C ALA A 15 -0.22 4.31 0.25
N PHE A 16 0.04 3.03 0.05
CA PHE A 16 -0.62 2.22 -0.97
C PHE A 16 -1.84 1.55 -0.36
N PHE A 17 -2.96 1.62 -1.07
CA PHE A 17 -4.21 1.04 -0.63
C PHE A 17 -4.97 0.37 -1.78
N ALA A 18 -5.86 -0.55 -1.43
CA ALA A 18 -6.76 -1.21 -2.35
C ALA A 18 -8.13 -1.41 -1.71
N PHE A 19 -9.13 -1.73 -2.53
CA PHE A 19 -10.42 -2.19 -2.05
C PHE A 19 -10.50 -3.69 -2.31
N ASP A 20 -10.99 -4.43 -1.32
CA ASP A 20 -11.30 -5.85 -1.48
C ASP A 20 -12.69 -6.05 -2.16
N PRO A 21 -13.08 -7.29 -2.48
CA PRO A 21 -14.40 -7.56 -3.08
C PRO A 21 -15.59 -7.12 -2.22
N ALA A 22 -15.42 -7.03 -0.90
CA ALA A 22 -16.41 -6.52 0.05
C ALA A 22 -16.45 -4.98 0.11
N ARG A 23 -15.67 -4.29 -0.73
CA ARG A 23 -15.52 -2.83 -0.79
C ARG A 23 -14.92 -2.23 0.48
N THR A 24 -14.17 -3.02 1.24
CA THR A 24 -13.39 -2.56 2.39
C THR A 24 -12.09 -1.96 1.88
N GLY A 25 -11.81 -0.71 2.28
CA GLY A 25 -10.55 -0.04 1.96
C GLY A 25 -9.43 -0.51 2.90
N ILE A 26 -8.34 -0.98 2.33
CA ILE A 26 -7.22 -1.57 3.08
C ILE A 26 -5.94 -0.84 2.71
N VAL A 27 -5.23 -0.37 3.73
CA VAL A 27 -3.89 0.18 3.57
C VAL A 27 -2.89 -0.96 3.64
N LEU A 28 -2.06 -1.09 2.60
CA LEU A 28 -1.15 -2.22 2.39
C LEU A 28 0.25 -1.91 2.94
N CYS A 29 0.76 -0.74 2.61
CA CYS A 29 2.03 -0.24 3.13
C CYS A 29 2.09 1.28 3.04
N ALA A 30 2.94 1.90 3.85
CA ALA A 30 3.20 3.33 3.79
C ALA A 30 4.67 3.61 4.08
N GLY A 31 5.21 4.64 3.42
CA GLY A 31 6.61 5.03 3.59
C GLY A 31 6.82 6.52 3.35
N ASN A 32 7.88 7.06 3.94
CA ASN A 32 8.36 8.40 3.64
C ASN A 32 9.16 8.34 2.33
N LYS A 33 8.79 9.18 1.35
CA LYS A 33 9.43 9.22 0.04
C LYS A 33 10.76 10.01 0.04
N VAL A 34 11.05 10.80 1.08
CA VAL A 34 12.23 11.68 1.13
C VAL A 34 13.53 10.90 1.00
N GLY A 35 14.43 11.37 0.12
CA GLY A 35 15.79 10.84 -0.01
C GLY A 35 15.95 9.58 -0.85
N ASN A 36 14.87 8.88 -1.21
CA ASN A 36 14.95 7.64 -2.00
C ASN A 36 13.89 7.55 -3.12
N GLU A 37 13.57 8.67 -3.77
CA GLU A 37 12.44 8.75 -4.71
C GLU A 37 12.51 7.76 -5.88
N LYS A 38 13.73 7.42 -6.34
CA LYS A 38 13.93 6.47 -7.44
C LYS A 38 13.62 5.04 -7.04
N ARG A 39 14.11 4.56 -5.89
CA ARG A 39 13.90 3.17 -5.45
C ARG A 39 12.63 2.98 -4.64
N PHE A 40 12.03 4.06 -4.15
CA PHE A 40 10.83 4.01 -3.33
C PHE A 40 9.72 3.19 -4.00
N TYR A 41 9.44 3.43 -5.28
CA TYR A 41 8.40 2.67 -5.99
C TYR A 41 8.83 1.24 -6.30
N ASP A 42 10.10 1.03 -6.65
CA ASP A 42 10.66 -0.29 -6.93
C ASP A 42 10.59 -1.22 -5.71
N GLU A 43 10.72 -0.66 -4.51
CA GLU A 43 10.64 -1.40 -3.24
C GLU A 43 9.20 -1.51 -2.73
N MET A 44 8.41 -0.43 -2.80
CA MET A 44 7.08 -0.37 -2.17
C MET A 44 6.00 -1.08 -2.99
N LEU A 45 6.08 -1.07 -4.33
CA LEU A 45 5.08 -1.73 -5.18
C LEU A 45 5.06 -3.25 -4.97
N PRO A 46 6.21 -3.97 -4.99
CA PRO A 46 6.21 -5.42 -4.71
C PRO A 46 5.73 -5.75 -3.31
N VAL A 47 6.05 -4.93 -2.31
CA VAL A 47 5.56 -5.10 -0.94
C VAL A 47 4.04 -4.97 -0.91
N ALA A 48 3.50 -3.89 -1.48
CA ALA A 48 2.05 -3.68 -1.50
C ALA A 48 1.31 -4.82 -2.22
N ASP A 49 1.86 -5.31 -3.33
CA ASP A 49 1.26 -6.39 -4.12
C ASP A 49 1.25 -7.72 -3.36
N ARG A 50 2.34 -8.04 -2.66
CA ARG A 50 2.42 -9.21 -1.78
C ARG A 50 1.42 -9.11 -0.63
N GLU A 51 1.33 -7.96 0.05
CA GLU A 51 0.38 -7.78 1.15
C GLU A 51 -1.07 -7.88 0.67
N PHE A 52 -1.39 -7.37 -0.52
CA PHE A 52 -2.73 -7.50 -1.08
C PHE A 52 -3.08 -8.93 -1.47
N THR A 53 -2.13 -9.66 -2.06
CA THR A 53 -2.31 -11.08 -2.39
C THR A 53 -2.54 -11.91 -1.13
N ASN A 54 -1.76 -11.66 -0.08
CA ASN A 54 -1.95 -12.31 1.22
C ASN A 54 -3.33 -12.02 1.80
N TRP A 55 -3.79 -10.77 1.74
CA TRP A 55 -5.12 -10.38 2.19
C TRP A 55 -6.23 -11.14 1.43
N LEU A 56 -6.13 -11.23 0.10
CA LEU A 56 -7.11 -11.95 -0.71
C LEU A 56 -7.14 -13.45 -0.44
N ASN A 57 -5.99 -14.06 -0.12
CA ASN A 57 -5.94 -15.47 0.27
C ASN A 57 -6.63 -15.71 1.61
N ILE A 58 -6.37 -14.85 2.61
CA ILE A 58 -7.04 -14.90 3.91
C ILE A 58 -8.56 -14.73 3.77
N LEU A 59 -9.02 -13.87 2.84
CA LEU A 59 -10.45 -13.71 2.58
C LEU A 59 -11.07 -14.99 2.00
N LYS A 60 -10.41 -15.64 1.05
CA LYS A 60 -10.89 -16.89 0.43
C LYS A 60 -10.97 -18.05 1.42
N GLU A 61 -10.05 -18.12 2.40
CA GLU A 61 -10.08 -19.15 3.43
C GLU A 61 -11.22 -18.96 4.45
N LYS A 62 -11.81 -17.77 4.52
CA LYS A 62 -12.92 -17.45 5.43
C LYS A 62 -14.30 -17.63 4.80
N GLU A 63 -14.36 -17.85 3.49
CA GLU A 63 -15.58 -18.19 2.73
C GLU A 63 -15.82 -19.71 2.74
#